data_AF-A0A7J7NXK1-F1
#
_entry.id   AF-A0A7J7NXK1-F1
#
_cell.length_a   1.000
_cell.length_b   1.000
_cell.length_c   1.000
_cell.angle_alpha   90.00
_cell.angle_beta   90.00
_cell.angle_gamma   90.00
#
_symmetry.space_group_name_H-M   'P 1'
#
loop_
_entity.id
_entity.type
_entity.pdbx_description
1 polymer ?
#
loop_
_entity_poly.entity_id
_entity_poly.type
_entity_poly.pdbx_seq_one_letter_code
_entity_poly.pdbx_strand_id
1 'polypeptide(L)'
;MLKDRVRTKTYQNVMHKNNFLFKNKVVLDVGAGTGILSLFCAKAGVNMFMRWSAPKWRIWQKKLLKQTVFLMVSDGLVLPDTASLYLTAIEDSEYKENKIEFWNNVYGFDMSCIKKQSMTEPLVDTVDQNQIVTNCQLLKTMDISKMASGEASFTAPFKLIAERDDYIHALVAYFDVSFTKCHKLMGFSTGPRSRATHWKQTVLYLEEVLTICEGDALVGSMSVTYNKKNPRDVDITLSYILNGRRCQVSGTQHYKMR
;
A
#
# COMPACT_ATOMS: atom_id res chain seq x y z
N MET A 1 -12.20 -7.29 -7.15
CA MET A 1 -11.14 -7.13 -8.18
C MET A 1 -11.67 -6.69 -9.54
N LEU A 2 -12.49 -7.46 -10.27
CA LEU A 2 -12.90 -7.08 -11.65
C LEU A 2 -13.75 -5.79 -11.76
N LYS A 3 -14.51 -5.45 -10.71
CA LYS A 3 -15.28 -4.19 -10.62
C LYS A 3 -14.39 -2.96 -10.40
N ASP A 4 -13.13 -3.14 -10.00
CA ASP A 4 -12.17 -2.05 -9.87
C ASP A 4 -11.71 -1.60 -11.26
N ARG A 5 -12.40 -0.59 -11.79
CA ARG A 5 -12.14 -0.07 -13.13
C ARG A 5 -10.78 0.60 -13.25
N VAL A 6 -10.31 1.30 -12.21
CA VAL A 6 -9.00 1.97 -12.22
C VAL A 6 -7.91 0.93 -12.46
N ARG A 7 -7.88 -0.11 -11.62
CA ARG A 7 -6.93 -1.21 -11.78
C ARG A 7 -7.11 -1.91 -13.13
N THR A 8 -8.28 -2.48 -13.39
CA THR A 8 -8.47 -3.39 -14.54
C THR A 8 -8.28 -2.67 -15.87
N LYS A 9 -8.73 -1.41 -15.99
CA LYS A 9 -8.57 -0.63 -17.21
C LYS A 9 -7.12 -0.20 -17.43
N THR A 10 -6.36 0.10 -16.38
CA THR A 10 -4.93 0.42 -16.53
C THR A 10 -4.15 -0.76 -17.10
N TYR A 11 -4.33 -1.98 -16.55
CA TYR A 11 -3.70 -3.18 -17.11
C TYR A 11 -4.12 -3.44 -18.56
N GLN A 12 -5.41 -3.31 -18.88
CA GLN A 12 -5.89 -3.45 -20.25
C GLN A 12 -5.22 -2.44 -21.20
N ASN A 13 -5.14 -1.18 -20.78
CA ASN A 13 -4.56 -0.13 -21.61
C ASN A 13 -3.07 -0.33 -21.80
N VAL A 14 -2.33 -0.79 -20.79
CA VAL A 14 -0.91 -1.14 -20.90
C VAL A 14 -0.72 -2.17 -22.01
N MET A 15 -1.52 -3.23 -22.02
CA MET A 15 -1.41 -4.29 -23.04
C MET A 15 -1.81 -3.82 -24.43
N HIS A 16 -2.96 -3.15 -24.55
CA HIS A 16 -3.49 -2.76 -25.85
C HIS A 16 -2.74 -1.59 -26.50
N LYS A 17 -2.25 -0.63 -25.72
CA LYS A 17 -1.55 0.57 -26.24
C LYS A 17 -0.07 0.33 -26.48
N ASN A 18 0.50 -0.76 -25.93
CA ASN A 18 1.91 -1.08 -26.07
C ASN A 18 2.09 -2.46 -26.71
N ASN A 19 1.36 -2.74 -27.79
CA ASN A 19 1.41 -4.02 -28.50
C ASN A 19 2.85 -4.45 -28.86
N PHE A 20 3.74 -3.50 -29.14
CA PHE A 20 5.16 -3.77 -29.39
C PHE A 20 5.88 -4.52 -28.23
N LEU A 21 5.38 -4.43 -26.99
CA LEU A 21 5.89 -5.18 -25.84
C LEU A 21 5.40 -6.64 -25.79
N PHE A 22 4.29 -6.96 -26.47
CA PHE A 22 3.58 -8.25 -26.35
C PHE A 22 3.61 -9.08 -27.63
N LYS A 23 3.68 -8.44 -28.80
CA LYS A 23 3.68 -9.10 -30.10
C LYS A 23 4.82 -10.11 -30.20
N ASN A 24 4.48 -11.34 -30.57
CA ASN A 24 5.43 -12.46 -30.70
C ASN A 24 6.22 -12.79 -29.42
N LYS A 25 5.75 -12.37 -28.24
CA LYS A 25 6.35 -12.74 -26.95
C LYS A 25 5.63 -13.94 -26.35
N VAL A 26 6.27 -14.55 -25.36
CA VAL A 26 5.66 -15.52 -24.46
C VAL A 26 5.35 -14.80 -23.17
N VAL A 27 4.11 -14.90 -22.68
CA VAL A 27 3.66 -14.21 -21.46
C VAL A 27 3.27 -15.20 -20.39
N LEU A 28 3.74 -14.94 -19.16
CA LEU A 28 3.38 -15.67 -17.96
C LEU A 28 2.43 -14.81 -17.11
N ASP A 29 1.19 -15.28 -16.92
CA ASP A 29 0.23 -14.65 -16.00
C ASP A 29 0.34 -15.32 -14.62
N VAL A 30 1.12 -14.69 -13.73
CA VAL A 30 1.33 -15.17 -12.37
C VAL A 30 0.10 -14.84 -11.53
N GLY A 31 -0.64 -15.87 -11.13
CA GLY A 31 -1.89 -15.69 -10.37
C GLY A 31 -3.07 -15.29 -11.21
N ALA A 32 -3.19 -15.91 -12.37
CA ALA A 32 -4.19 -15.57 -13.36
C ALA A 32 -5.63 -15.48 -12.84
N GLY A 33 -5.99 -16.16 -11.74
CA GLY A 33 -7.30 -16.02 -11.13
C GLY A 33 -8.40 -16.38 -12.11
N THR A 34 -9.26 -15.43 -12.49
CA THR A 34 -10.29 -15.61 -13.53
C THR A 34 -9.74 -15.68 -14.97
N GLY A 35 -8.47 -15.33 -15.18
CA GLY A 35 -7.81 -15.30 -16.49
C GLY A 35 -7.95 -13.97 -17.23
N ILE A 36 -8.48 -12.90 -16.60
CA ILE A 36 -8.77 -11.64 -17.29
C ILE A 36 -7.52 -10.98 -17.91
N LEU A 37 -6.37 -11.05 -17.24
CA LEU A 37 -5.13 -10.46 -17.75
C LEU A 37 -4.59 -11.28 -18.93
N SER A 38 -4.62 -12.60 -18.81
CA SER A 38 -4.36 -13.52 -19.92
C SER A 38 -5.21 -13.19 -21.17
N LEU A 39 -6.52 -12.91 -21.00
CA LEU A 39 -7.40 -12.53 -22.11
C LEU A 39 -7.03 -11.19 -22.75
N PHE A 40 -6.63 -10.19 -21.96
CA PHE A 40 -6.14 -8.91 -22.51
C PHE A 40 -4.85 -9.08 -23.30
N CYS A 41 -3.91 -9.87 -22.80
CA CYS A 41 -2.70 -10.19 -23.53
C CYS A 41 -3.01 -10.94 -24.83
N ALA A 42 -3.98 -11.88 -24.83
CA ALA A 42 -4.33 -12.64 -26.04
C ALA A 42 -4.88 -11.72 -27.13
N LYS A 43 -5.72 -10.75 -26.73
CA LYS A 43 -6.20 -9.70 -27.64
C LYS A 43 -5.09 -8.76 -28.13
N ALA A 44 -3.99 -8.66 -27.37
CA ALA A 44 -2.80 -7.90 -27.76
C ALA A 44 -1.84 -8.68 -28.68
N GLY A 45 -2.17 -9.90 -29.16
CA GLY A 45 -1.38 -10.59 -30.19
C GLY A 45 -0.16 -11.36 -29.69
N VAL A 46 -0.23 -11.93 -28.48
CA VAL A 46 0.79 -12.82 -27.90
C VAL A 46 0.68 -14.22 -28.51
N ASN A 47 1.82 -14.86 -28.79
CA ASN A 47 1.88 -16.16 -29.48
C ASN A 47 1.60 -17.35 -28.55
N MET A 48 1.99 -17.28 -27.29
CA MET A 48 1.82 -18.38 -26.34
C MET A 48 1.70 -17.89 -24.90
N PHE A 49 0.80 -18.53 -24.14
CA PHE A 49 0.53 -18.21 -22.74
C PHE A 49 0.84 -19.37 -21.82
N MET A 50 1.56 -19.06 -20.74
CA MET A 50 1.62 -19.94 -19.59
C MET A 50 0.77 -19.34 -18.47
N ARG A 51 -0.20 -20.13 -18.01
CA ARG A 51 -1.06 -19.75 -16.89
C ARG A 51 -0.62 -20.51 -15.65
N TRP A 52 -0.36 -19.80 -14.56
CA TRP A 52 -0.10 -20.44 -13.29
C TRP A 52 -1.14 -20.02 -12.25
N SER A 53 -1.96 -20.97 -11.81
CA SER A 53 -2.87 -20.82 -10.68
C SER A 53 -2.55 -21.88 -9.62
N ALA A 54 -1.96 -21.46 -8.49
CA ALA A 54 -1.83 -22.31 -7.32
C ALA A 54 -3.02 -22.07 -6.36
N PRO A 55 -3.58 -23.11 -5.69
CA PRO A 55 -4.75 -22.95 -4.82
C PRO A 55 -4.48 -22.22 -3.50
N LYS A 56 -3.22 -21.97 -3.12
CA LYS A 56 -2.84 -21.31 -1.86
C LYS A 56 -1.66 -20.35 -2.06
N TRP A 57 -1.86 -19.07 -1.71
CA TRP A 57 -0.89 -17.95 -1.77
C TRP A 57 0.45 -18.18 -1.01
N ARG A 58 0.62 -19.31 -0.28
CA ARG A 58 1.78 -19.61 0.58
C ARG A 58 3.10 -19.82 -0.18
N ILE A 59 3.01 -19.89 -1.50
CA ILE A 59 4.11 -20.11 -2.43
C ILE A 59 4.55 -18.76 -3.04
N TRP A 60 3.85 -17.65 -2.81
CA TRP A 60 3.96 -16.45 -3.64
C TRP A 60 5.22 -15.59 -3.46
N GLN A 61 5.57 -15.05 -2.29
CA GLN A 61 6.70 -14.09 -2.23
C GLN A 61 8.07 -14.74 -2.47
N LYS A 62 8.33 -15.91 -1.87
CA LYS A 62 9.60 -16.65 -2.08
C LYS A 62 9.72 -17.26 -3.47
N LYS A 63 8.61 -17.45 -4.19
CA LYS A 63 8.59 -18.16 -5.47
C LYS A 63 8.20 -17.29 -6.66
N LEU A 64 7.62 -16.10 -6.48
CA LEU A 64 7.51 -15.08 -7.53
C LEU A 64 8.90 -14.50 -7.80
N LEU A 65 9.67 -14.15 -6.77
CA LEU A 65 11.08 -13.77 -6.98
C LEU A 65 11.97 -14.93 -7.44
N LYS A 66 11.69 -16.19 -7.06
CA LYS A 66 12.44 -17.35 -7.58
C LYS A 66 11.97 -17.87 -8.94
N GLN A 67 10.69 -17.76 -9.33
CA GLN A 67 10.14 -18.28 -10.59
C GLN A 67 10.00 -17.21 -11.67
N THR A 68 9.72 -15.95 -11.31
CA THR A 68 9.83 -14.85 -12.28
C THR A 68 11.28 -14.75 -12.77
N VAL A 69 12.28 -14.96 -11.90
CA VAL A 69 13.71 -15.05 -12.30
C VAL A 69 14.03 -16.33 -13.09
N PHE A 70 13.29 -17.44 -12.90
CA PHE A 70 13.57 -18.71 -13.61
C PHE A 70 12.84 -18.85 -14.96
N LEU A 71 11.73 -18.11 -15.17
CA LEU A 71 10.97 -18.07 -16.43
C LEU A 71 11.25 -16.80 -17.25
N MET A 72 11.86 -15.76 -16.66
CA MET A 72 12.46 -14.70 -17.44
C MET A 72 13.72 -15.25 -18.11
N VAL A 73 13.61 -15.50 -19.41
CA VAL A 73 14.79 -15.48 -20.29
C VAL A 73 15.58 -14.20 -19.98
N SER A 74 16.91 -14.25 -20.03
CA SER A 74 17.74 -13.05 -19.92
C SER A 74 17.15 -11.93 -20.80
N ASP A 75 16.79 -10.79 -20.19
CA ASP A 75 16.03 -9.65 -20.77
C ASP A 75 14.48 -9.70 -20.72
N GLY A 76 13.91 -10.44 -19.77
CA GLY A 76 12.46 -10.46 -19.51
C GLY A 76 11.89 -9.14 -18.93
N LEU A 77 10.64 -8.82 -19.28
CA LEU A 77 9.92 -7.65 -18.75
C LEU A 77 8.92 -8.08 -17.66
N VAL A 78 8.88 -7.32 -16.56
CA VAL A 78 7.87 -7.45 -15.49
C VAL A 78 6.90 -6.29 -15.60
N LEU A 79 5.59 -6.55 -15.52
CA LEU A 79 4.55 -5.52 -15.57
C LEU A 79 3.52 -5.76 -14.45
N PRO A 80 3.30 -4.79 -13.55
CA PRO A 80 4.06 -3.55 -13.38
C PRO A 80 5.51 -3.83 -12.95
N ASP A 81 6.40 -2.91 -13.28
CA ASP A 81 7.82 -2.97 -12.91
C ASP A 81 8.17 -2.11 -11.71
N THR A 82 7.31 -1.16 -11.32
CA THR A 82 7.58 -0.29 -10.17
C THR A 82 6.36 -0.12 -9.28
N ALA A 83 6.60 -0.18 -7.97
CA ALA A 83 5.64 0.19 -6.94
C ALA A 83 6.28 1.18 -5.95
N SER A 84 5.55 2.22 -5.57
CA SER A 84 6.02 3.26 -4.64
C SER A 84 5.06 3.41 -3.49
N LEU A 85 5.56 3.36 -2.26
CA LEU A 85 4.77 3.49 -1.03
C LEU A 85 4.92 4.90 -0.45
N TYR A 86 3.79 5.50 -0.10
CA TYR A 86 3.70 6.86 0.43
C TYR A 86 3.03 6.86 1.80
N LEU A 87 3.29 7.94 2.56
CA LEU A 87 2.70 8.21 3.86
C LEU A 87 2.15 9.64 3.89
N THR A 88 1.02 9.85 4.55
CA THR A 88 0.48 11.17 4.89
C THR A 88 -0.23 11.08 6.26
N ALA A 89 -0.66 12.21 6.83
CA ALA A 89 -1.37 12.27 8.10
C ALA A 89 -2.77 12.85 7.92
N ILE A 90 -3.72 12.36 8.74
CA ILE A 90 -5.14 12.74 8.63
C ILE A 90 -5.77 13.14 9.96
N GLU A 91 -6.79 13.98 9.84
CA GLU A 91 -7.82 14.23 10.85
C GLU A 91 -8.93 13.18 10.66
N ASP A 92 -9.34 12.48 11.72
CA ASP A 92 -10.30 11.38 11.63
C ASP A 92 -11.04 11.13 12.96
N SER A 93 -11.41 12.21 13.68
CA SER A 93 -11.94 12.13 15.04
C SER A 93 -13.22 11.29 15.12
N GLU A 94 -14.17 11.52 14.20
CA GLU A 94 -15.47 10.84 14.20
C GLU A 94 -15.32 9.33 13.94
N TYR A 95 -14.45 8.95 13.00
CA TYR A 95 -14.25 7.54 12.69
C TYR A 95 -13.44 6.84 13.79
N LYS A 96 -12.45 7.50 14.39
CA LYS A 96 -11.73 7.01 15.58
C LYS A 96 -12.69 6.77 16.74
N GLU A 97 -13.60 7.70 17.00
CA GLU A 97 -14.60 7.56 18.06
C GLU A 97 -15.44 6.29 17.84
N ASN A 98 -15.96 6.13 16.62
CA ASN A 98 -16.84 5.01 16.27
C ASN A 98 -16.13 3.64 16.19
N LYS A 99 -14.83 3.60 15.90
CA LYS A 99 -14.10 2.33 15.69
C LYS A 99 -13.21 1.91 16.85
N ILE A 100 -12.71 2.88 17.60
CA ILE A 100 -11.73 2.67 18.67
C ILE A 100 -12.35 3.04 20.02
N GLU A 101 -12.89 4.25 20.16
CA GLU A 101 -13.39 4.73 21.46
C GLU A 101 -14.73 4.11 21.85
N PHE A 102 -15.50 3.60 20.88
CA PHE A 102 -16.70 2.78 21.09
C PHE A 102 -16.50 1.69 22.16
N TRP A 103 -15.32 1.08 22.21
CA TRP A 103 -15.00 0.00 23.14
C TRP A 103 -14.91 0.45 24.60
N ASN A 104 -14.78 1.76 24.89
CA ASN A 104 -14.80 2.26 26.27
C ASN A 104 -16.17 2.09 26.93
N ASN A 105 -17.25 2.10 26.13
CA ASN A 105 -18.61 1.97 26.64
C ASN A 105 -19.52 1.33 25.59
N VAL A 106 -19.56 0.00 25.62
CA VAL A 106 -20.43 -0.80 24.79
C VAL A 106 -21.74 -1.02 25.55
N TYR A 107 -22.70 -0.11 25.40
CA TYR A 107 -24.03 -0.19 26.05
C TYR A 107 -23.98 -0.30 27.58
N GLY A 108 -23.06 0.42 28.24
CA GLY A 108 -22.84 0.42 29.68
C GLY A 108 -21.71 -0.50 30.16
N PHE A 109 -21.09 -1.27 29.26
CA PHE A 109 -20.01 -2.19 29.58
C PHE A 109 -18.66 -1.65 29.09
N ASP A 110 -17.66 -1.63 29.98
CA ASP A 110 -16.26 -1.30 29.62
C ASP A 110 -15.60 -2.49 28.91
N MET A 111 -15.27 -2.29 27.63
CA MET A 111 -14.55 -3.25 26.79
C MET A 111 -13.21 -2.68 26.31
N SER A 112 -12.59 -1.76 27.06
CA SER A 112 -11.31 -1.11 26.74
C SER A 112 -10.15 -2.09 26.54
N CYS A 113 -10.26 -3.35 26.99
CA CYS A 113 -9.32 -4.41 26.66
C CYS A 113 -9.27 -4.71 25.14
N ILE A 114 -10.40 -4.58 24.43
CA ILE A 114 -10.49 -4.77 22.97
C ILE A 114 -9.91 -3.55 22.25
N LYS A 115 -10.13 -2.33 22.77
CA LYS A 115 -9.55 -1.08 22.24
C LYS A 115 -8.03 -1.21 22.00
N LYS A 116 -7.31 -1.80 22.97
CA LYS A 116 -5.86 -2.02 22.85
C LYS A 116 -5.50 -2.89 21.64
N GLN A 117 -6.29 -3.91 21.34
CA GLN A 117 -6.07 -4.73 20.15
C GLN A 117 -6.42 -3.96 18.87
N SER A 118 -7.55 -3.24 18.84
CA SER A 118 -7.98 -2.43 17.70
C SER A 118 -6.96 -1.35 17.32
N MET A 119 -6.28 -0.75 18.30
CA MET A 119 -5.20 0.22 18.04
C MET A 119 -3.99 -0.40 17.33
N THR A 120 -3.70 -1.67 17.58
CA THR A 120 -2.54 -2.36 16.97
C THR A 120 -2.83 -2.91 15.56
N GLU A 121 -4.08 -2.91 15.11
CA GLU A 121 -4.48 -3.46 13.82
C GLU A 121 -4.83 -2.32 12.85
N PRO A 122 -4.04 -2.11 11.77
CA PRO A 122 -4.37 -1.07 10.79
C PRO A 122 -5.71 -1.33 10.09
N LEU A 123 -6.48 -0.27 9.84
CA LEU A 123 -7.76 -0.37 9.12
C LEU A 123 -7.55 -0.16 7.62
N VAL A 124 -8.30 -0.91 6.80
CA VAL A 124 -8.33 -0.72 5.35
C VAL A 124 -9.63 -0.02 4.97
N ASP A 125 -9.56 1.30 4.81
CA ASP A 125 -10.73 2.11 4.44
C ASP A 125 -10.44 3.26 3.48
N THR A 126 -11.51 3.86 2.95
CA THR A 126 -11.42 5.01 2.05
C THR A 126 -11.32 6.27 2.90
N VAL A 127 -10.26 7.02 2.67
CA VAL A 127 -9.98 8.30 3.33
C VAL A 127 -10.45 9.43 2.41
N ASP A 128 -11.19 10.39 2.95
CA ASP A 128 -11.56 11.58 2.20
C ASP A 128 -10.32 12.50 2.05
N GLN A 129 -10.11 13.05 0.86
CA GLN A 129 -9.00 13.97 0.60
C GLN A 129 -9.02 15.20 1.52
N ASN A 130 -10.19 15.60 2.04
CA ASN A 130 -10.37 16.73 2.95
C ASN A 130 -9.82 16.42 4.35
N GLN A 131 -9.68 15.15 4.71
CA GLN A 131 -9.10 14.71 5.97
C GLN A 131 -7.56 14.84 6.00
N ILE A 132 -6.91 15.00 4.84
CA ILE A 132 -5.45 15.13 4.76
C ILE A 132 -5.01 16.44 5.42
N VAL A 133 -4.11 16.33 6.40
CA VAL A 133 -3.55 17.45 7.16
C VAL A 133 -2.14 17.83 6.67
N THR A 134 -1.40 16.89 6.11
CA THR A 134 0.00 17.09 5.72
C THR A 134 0.24 16.87 4.24
N ASN A 135 1.42 17.27 3.76
CA ASN A 135 1.95 16.73 2.52
C ASN A 135 2.08 15.19 2.58
N CYS A 136 2.45 14.57 1.45
CA CYS A 136 2.80 13.15 1.41
C CYS A 136 4.32 12.95 1.29
N GLN A 137 4.82 11.89 1.91
CA GLN A 137 6.22 11.48 1.85
C GLN A 137 6.36 10.13 1.16
N LEU A 138 7.27 10.02 0.18
CA LEU A 138 7.69 8.75 -0.39
C LEU A 138 8.57 7.99 0.61
N LEU A 139 8.18 6.76 0.94
CA LEU A 139 8.89 5.90 1.88
C LEU A 139 9.84 4.94 1.16
N LYS A 140 9.33 4.27 0.12
CA LYS A 140 10.08 3.26 -0.60
C LYS A 140 9.57 3.13 -2.03
N THR A 141 10.50 3.14 -2.97
CA THR A 141 10.26 2.69 -4.35
C THR A 141 10.87 1.29 -4.51
N MET A 142 10.08 0.40 -5.11
CA MET A 142 10.39 -1.01 -5.33
C MET A 142 10.46 -1.26 -6.83
N ASP A 143 11.65 -1.58 -7.34
CA ASP A 143 11.85 -2.07 -8.71
C ASP A 143 11.61 -3.58 -8.73
N ILE A 144 10.38 -3.98 -9.08
CA ILE A 144 9.89 -5.36 -9.01
C ILE A 144 10.74 -6.27 -9.91
N SER A 145 11.36 -5.73 -10.96
CA SER A 145 12.19 -6.50 -11.88
C SER A 145 13.56 -6.90 -11.30
N LYS A 146 14.04 -6.17 -10.29
CA LYS A 146 15.39 -6.36 -9.71
C LYS A 146 15.39 -6.81 -8.25
N MET A 147 14.24 -6.75 -7.58
CA MET A 147 14.18 -7.01 -6.15
C MET A 147 14.60 -8.42 -5.77
N ALA A 148 15.42 -8.53 -4.73
CA ALA A 148 15.75 -9.80 -4.10
C ALA A 148 14.74 -10.18 -3.00
N SER A 149 14.67 -11.46 -2.66
CA SER A 149 13.81 -11.96 -1.58
C SER A 149 14.27 -11.38 -0.24
N GLY A 150 13.48 -10.46 0.32
CA GLY A 150 13.75 -9.82 1.61
C GLY A 150 13.83 -8.30 1.52
N GLU A 151 14.06 -7.73 0.34
CA GLU A 151 14.17 -6.26 0.13
C GLU A 151 12.85 -5.50 0.27
N ALA A 152 11.75 -6.24 0.41
CA ALA A 152 10.44 -5.70 0.75
C ALA A 152 10.29 -5.44 2.25
N SER A 153 11.17 -5.97 3.11
CA SER A 153 11.34 -5.46 4.47
C SER A 153 12.23 -4.22 4.42
N PHE A 154 11.79 -3.11 5.00
CA PHE A 154 12.57 -1.87 4.99
C PHE A 154 12.30 -1.01 6.23
N THR A 155 13.21 -0.09 6.50
CA THR A 155 12.98 1.05 7.40
C THR A 155 13.24 2.32 6.61
N ALA A 156 12.29 3.26 6.65
CA ALA A 156 12.39 4.52 5.94
C ALA A 156 12.11 5.69 6.89
N PRO A 157 12.93 6.75 6.88
CA PRO A 157 12.58 7.99 7.56
C PRO A 157 11.47 8.72 6.82
N PHE A 158 10.68 9.51 7.55
CA PHE A 158 9.70 10.40 6.96
C PHE A 158 9.70 11.77 7.65
N LYS A 159 9.25 12.77 6.90
CA LYS A 159 8.97 14.12 7.40
C LYS A 159 7.67 14.60 6.74
N LEU A 160 6.62 14.75 7.53
CA LEU A 160 5.33 15.25 7.10
C LEU A 160 5.16 16.67 7.63
N ILE A 161 4.91 17.62 6.73
CA ILE A 161 4.74 19.04 7.04
C ILE A 161 3.23 19.33 6.99
N ALA A 162 2.70 19.93 8.05
CA ALA A 162 1.31 20.33 8.12
C ALA A 162 1.00 21.43 7.08
N GLU A 163 -0.06 21.21 6.31
CA GLU A 163 -0.59 22.16 5.32
C GLU A 163 -1.67 23.07 5.93
N ARG A 164 -2.11 22.78 7.16
CA ARG A 164 -3.08 23.57 7.93
C ARG A 164 -2.96 23.30 9.43
N ASP A 165 -3.49 24.21 10.25
CA ASP A 165 -3.73 23.97 11.68
C ASP A 165 -4.81 22.90 11.85
N ASP A 166 -4.51 21.80 12.55
CA ASP A 166 -5.45 20.69 12.74
C ASP A 166 -5.00 19.68 13.82
N TYR A 167 -5.72 18.56 13.92
CA TYR A 167 -5.37 17.39 14.71
C TYR A 167 -4.99 16.19 13.83
N ILE A 168 -3.92 15.49 14.20
CA ILE A 168 -3.54 14.22 13.58
C ILE A 168 -4.03 13.07 14.46
N HIS A 169 -4.93 12.27 13.90
CA HIS A 169 -5.49 11.08 14.53
C HIS A 169 -4.84 9.79 14.03
N ALA A 170 -4.41 9.78 12.76
CA ALA A 170 -3.82 8.63 12.12
C ALA A 170 -2.81 9.02 11.04
N LEU A 171 -1.92 8.07 10.72
CA LEU A 171 -1.15 8.09 9.48
C LEU A 171 -1.81 7.20 8.44
N VAL A 172 -1.72 7.58 7.17
CA VAL A 172 -2.30 6.85 6.03
C VAL A 172 -1.19 6.43 5.09
N ALA A 173 -1.06 5.12 4.91
CA ALA A 173 -0.17 4.52 3.92
C ALA A 173 -0.96 4.12 2.67
N TYR A 174 -0.41 4.48 1.51
CA TYR A 174 -0.97 4.11 0.20
C TYR A 174 0.17 3.90 -0.80
N PHE A 175 -0.14 3.30 -1.95
CA PHE A 175 0.86 3.01 -2.96
C PHE A 175 0.44 3.41 -4.38
N ASP A 176 1.45 3.66 -5.19
CA ASP A 176 1.33 3.87 -6.63
C ASP A 176 1.97 2.71 -7.38
N VAL A 177 1.39 2.39 -8.53
CA VAL A 177 1.88 1.36 -9.45
C VAL A 177 2.22 2.02 -10.78
N SER A 178 3.41 1.76 -11.29
CA SER A 178 3.88 2.29 -12.57
C SER A 178 4.32 1.18 -13.51
N PHE A 179 4.12 1.43 -14.81
CA PHE A 179 4.53 0.59 -15.93
C PHE A 179 5.53 1.39 -16.78
N THR A 180 6.78 1.45 -16.34
CA THR A 180 7.79 2.37 -16.90
C THR A 180 8.27 1.96 -18.29
N LYS A 181 8.05 0.69 -18.68
CA LYS A 181 8.40 0.15 -20.00
C LYS A 181 7.41 0.50 -21.12
N CYS A 182 6.31 1.19 -20.79
CA CYS A 182 5.34 1.66 -21.78
C CYS A 182 5.86 2.88 -22.55
N HIS A 183 5.37 3.09 -23.77
CA HIS A 183 5.73 4.26 -24.58
C HIS A 183 5.31 5.59 -23.93
N LYS A 184 4.15 5.60 -23.25
CA LYS A 184 3.73 6.67 -22.34
C LYS A 184 3.79 6.15 -20.92
N LEU A 185 4.15 6.98 -19.96
CA LEU A 185 4.06 6.62 -18.54
C LEU A 185 2.62 6.22 -18.22
N MET A 186 2.44 4.99 -17.76
CA MET A 186 1.14 4.44 -17.36
C MET A 186 1.24 3.96 -15.92
N GLY A 187 0.14 4.10 -15.18
CA GLY A 187 0.09 3.74 -13.77
C GLY A 187 -1.24 4.08 -13.15
N PHE A 188 -1.37 3.79 -11.86
CA PHE A 188 -2.47 4.28 -11.04
C PHE A 188 -1.99 4.45 -9.59
N SER A 189 -2.64 5.37 -8.89
CA SER A 189 -2.41 5.62 -7.46
C SER A 189 -3.59 5.11 -6.65
N THR A 190 -3.29 4.65 -5.43
CA THR A 190 -4.30 4.31 -4.41
C THR A 190 -4.44 5.42 -3.36
N GLY A 191 -3.79 6.57 -3.55
CA GLY A 191 -3.84 7.68 -2.60
C GLY A 191 -5.24 8.30 -2.45
N PRO A 192 -5.52 8.99 -1.33
CA PRO A 192 -6.86 9.55 -1.07
C PRO A 192 -7.29 10.63 -2.08
N ARG A 193 -6.32 11.32 -2.72
CA ARG A 193 -6.58 12.30 -3.80
C ARG A 193 -6.86 11.65 -5.16
N SER A 194 -6.75 10.32 -5.25
CA SER A 194 -6.96 9.55 -6.47
C SER A 194 -8.32 8.86 -6.48
N ARG A 195 -8.75 8.40 -7.66
CA ARG A 195 -9.99 7.60 -7.77
C ARG A 195 -9.88 6.34 -6.92
N ALA A 196 -10.92 6.08 -6.15
CA ALA A 196 -10.99 4.92 -5.27
C ALA A 196 -10.72 3.61 -6.02
N THR A 197 -9.89 2.77 -5.40
CA THR A 197 -9.59 1.41 -5.84
C THR A 197 -10.08 0.43 -4.78
N HIS A 198 -10.14 -0.86 -5.08
CA HIS A 198 -10.56 -1.85 -4.08
C HIS A 198 -9.56 -2.01 -2.92
N TRP A 199 -8.32 -1.52 -3.07
CA TRP A 199 -7.33 -1.50 -2.00
C TRP A 199 -7.61 -0.42 -0.96
N LYS A 200 -8.37 0.62 -1.33
CA LYS A 200 -8.59 1.80 -0.49
C LYS A 200 -7.25 2.34 0.04
N GLN A 201 -7.15 2.71 1.31
CA GLN A 201 -5.91 3.06 1.99
C GLN A 201 -5.74 2.31 3.31
N THR A 202 -4.53 2.27 3.84
CA THR A 202 -4.21 1.69 5.15
C THR A 202 -4.10 2.81 6.18
N VAL A 203 -4.97 2.80 7.17
CA VAL A 203 -5.04 3.79 8.26
C VAL A 203 -4.38 3.20 9.52
N LEU A 204 -3.37 3.90 10.04
CA LEU A 204 -2.62 3.58 11.25
C LEU A 204 -2.96 4.62 12.33
N TYR A 205 -3.91 4.30 13.21
CA TYR A 205 -4.33 5.21 14.28
C TYR A 205 -3.25 5.37 15.34
N LEU A 206 -3.01 6.61 15.74
CA LEU A 206 -2.11 6.94 16.83
C LEU A 206 -2.87 6.84 18.17
N GLU A 207 -2.22 6.31 19.20
CA GLU A 207 -2.77 6.27 20.57
C GLU A 207 -3.09 7.68 21.07
N GLU A 208 -2.13 8.60 20.92
CA GLU A 208 -2.30 10.00 21.24
C GLU A 208 -2.72 10.80 19.99
N VAL A 209 -3.64 11.75 20.18
CA VAL A 209 -4.03 12.71 19.13
C VAL A 209 -3.04 13.86 19.15
N LEU A 210 -2.43 14.17 18.00
CA LEU A 210 -1.40 15.20 17.93
C LEU A 210 -2.03 16.52 17.49
N THR A 211 -1.81 17.60 18.24
CA THR A 211 -2.20 18.95 17.80
C THR A 211 -1.06 19.53 16.97
N ILE A 212 -1.33 19.90 15.71
CA ILE A 212 -0.31 20.39 14.79
C ILE A 212 -0.72 21.73 14.18
N CYS A 213 0.23 22.66 14.02
CA CYS A 213 -0.01 23.93 13.34
C CYS A 213 0.61 23.90 11.94
N GLU A 214 0.09 24.70 11.01
CA GLU A 214 0.61 24.83 9.65
C GLU A 214 2.12 25.08 9.67
N GLY A 215 2.88 24.35 8.84
CA GLY A 215 4.34 24.43 8.80
C GLY A 215 5.08 23.65 9.89
N ASP A 216 4.42 23.18 10.95
CA ASP A 216 5.02 22.23 11.90
C ASP A 216 5.30 20.90 11.17
N ALA A 217 6.29 20.15 11.66
CA ALA A 217 6.73 18.90 11.02
C ALA A 217 6.67 17.71 11.98
N LEU A 218 5.93 16.67 11.58
CA LEU A 218 5.99 15.34 12.18
C LEU A 218 7.13 14.56 11.51
N VAL A 219 8.17 14.25 12.29
CA VAL A 219 9.37 13.57 11.80
C VAL A 219 9.47 12.19 12.45
N GLY A 220 9.87 11.18 11.70
CA GLY A 220 9.93 9.84 12.26
C GLY A 220 10.55 8.82 11.32
N SER A 221 10.35 7.55 11.67
CA SER A 221 10.69 6.43 10.81
C SER A 221 9.60 5.37 10.86
N MET A 222 9.38 4.71 9.72
CA MET A 222 8.49 3.56 9.61
C MET A 222 9.30 2.34 9.18
N SER A 223 9.22 1.28 9.96
CA SER A 223 9.77 -0.04 9.65
C SER A 223 8.65 -1.00 9.29
N VAL A 224 8.80 -1.71 8.18
CA VAL A 224 7.85 -2.70 7.68
C VAL A 224 8.60 -4.01 7.49
N THR A 225 8.15 -5.07 8.15
CA THR A 225 8.80 -6.38 8.10
C THR A 225 7.79 -7.52 8.06
N TYR A 226 8.20 -8.66 7.50
CA TYR A 226 7.40 -9.88 7.56
C TYR A 226 7.37 -10.44 8.98
N ASN A 227 6.20 -10.91 9.41
CA ASN A 227 6.11 -11.61 10.69
C ASN A 227 6.84 -12.95 10.63
N LYS A 228 7.66 -13.23 11.65
CA LYS A 228 8.49 -14.45 11.74
C LYS A 228 7.66 -15.74 11.82
N LYS A 229 6.47 -15.69 12.43
CA LYS A 229 5.59 -16.86 12.62
C LYS A 229 4.69 -17.09 11.41
N ASN A 230 4.01 -16.03 10.94
CA ASN A 230 3.20 -16.08 9.73
C ASN A 230 3.69 -15.05 8.72
N PRO A 231 4.46 -15.45 7.69
CA PRO A 231 5.00 -14.51 6.69
C PRO A 231 3.96 -13.77 5.85
N ARG A 232 2.66 -14.06 6.03
CA ARG A 232 1.56 -13.27 5.44
C ARG A 232 1.21 -12.03 6.27
N ASP A 233 1.46 -12.09 7.57
CA ASP A 233 1.25 -10.94 8.44
C ASP A 233 2.42 -9.97 8.23
N VAL A 234 2.12 -8.69 8.36
CA VAL A 234 3.09 -7.61 8.27
C VAL A 234 3.20 -6.94 9.63
N ASP A 235 4.41 -6.89 10.17
CA ASP A 235 4.73 -6.18 11.39
C ASP A 235 5.23 -4.77 10.99
N ILE A 236 4.57 -3.73 11.49
CA ILE A 236 4.90 -2.33 11.22
C ILE A 236 5.31 -1.68 12.54
N THR A 237 6.43 -0.96 12.55
CA THR A 237 6.86 -0.14 13.69
C THR A 237 6.95 1.30 13.23
N LEU A 238 6.24 2.19 13.94
CA LEU A 238 6.21 3.61 13.67
C LEU A 238 6.82 4.34 14.86
N SER A 239 7.92 5.05 14.64
CA SER A 239 8.49 5.97 15.62
C SER A 239 8.35 7.39 15.10
N TYR A 240 7.86 8.31 15.94
CA TYR A 240 7.60 9.70 15.53
C TYR A 240 7.93 10.68 16.65
N ILE A 241 8.25 11.90 16.24
CA ILE A 241 8.52 13.06 17.09
C ILE A 241 7.84 14.26 16.42
N LEU A 242 7.05 14.99 17.19
CA LEU A 242 6.50 16.29 16.82
C LEU A 242 6.99 17.29 17.86
N ASN A 243 7.84 18.23 17.42
CA ASN A 243 8.23 19.39 18.21
C ASN A 243 7.55 20.63 17.62
N GLY A 244 6.23 20.66 17.74
CA GLY A 244 5.38 21.72 17.19
C GLY A 244 5.23 22.90 18.14
N ARG A 245 4.53 23.93 17.66
CA ARG A 245 4.29 25.16 18.45
C ARG A 245 3.37 24.94 19.65
N ARG A 246 2.42 24.02 19.52
CA ARG A 246 1.38 23.73 20.52
C ARG A 246 1.49 22.34 21.17
N CYS A 247 2.36 21.48 20.64
CA CYS A 247 2.48 20.10 21.08
C CYS A 247 3.94 19.65 20.95
N GLN A 248 4.48 19.05 22.02
CA GLN A 248 5.74 18.33 22.00
C GLN A 248 5.48 16.89 22.42
N VAL A 249 5.68 15.96 21.50
CA VAL A 249 5.36 14.55 21.72
C VAL A 249 6.33 13.69 20.93
N SER A 250 6.69 12.55 21.51
CA SER A 250 7.35 11.48 20.79
C SER A 250 6.77 10.14 21.19
N GLY A 251 6.74 9.19 20.26
CA GLY A 251 6.11 7.91 20.49
C GLY A 251 6.71 6.83 19.59
N THR A 252 6.58 5.58 20.02
CA THR A 252 6.81 4.42 19.17
C THR A 252 5.63 3.46 19.32
N GLN A 253 5.00 3.11 18.21
CA GLN A 253 3.85 2.23 18.15
C GLN A 253 4.13 1.05 17.22
N HIS A 254 3.60 -0.10 17.61
CA HIS A 254 3.73 -1.34 16.86
C HIS A 254 2.36 -1.77 16.36
N TYR A 255 2.28 -2.03 15.06
CA TYR A 255 1.09 -2.50 14.40
C TYR A 255 1.33 -3.88 13.80
N LYS A 256 0.27 -4.66 13.71
CA LYS A 256 0.29 -5.97 13.08
C LYS A 256 -0.89 -6.11 12.13
N MET A 257 -0.59 -6.14 10.83
CA MET A 257 -1.59 -6.41 9.79
C MET A 257 -1.66 -7.93 9.58
N ARG A 258 -2.85 -8.52 9.80
CA ARG A 258 -3.11 -9.97 9.73
C ARG A 258 -4.04 -10.34 8.59
#